data_AF-A0A645I9S1-F1
#
_entry.id   AF-A0A645I9S1-F1
#
_cell.length_a   1.000
_cell.length_b   1.000
_cell.length_c   1.000
_cell.angle_alpha   90.00
_cell.angle_beta   90.00
_cell.angle_gamma   90.00
#
_symmetry.space_group_name_H-M   'P 1'
#
loop_
_entity.id
_entity.type
_entity.pdbx_description
1 polymer ?
#
loop_
_entity_poly.entity_id
_entity_poly.type
_entity_poly.pdbx_seq_one_letter_code
_entity_poly.pdbx_strand_id
1 'polypeptide(L)'
;MTQLCINSFENEDYLILSCITDEGTEIVSEIAQRLFSLQAKEKDLLYLDPETESRLSKNIARNRMEIVTTNALRNRDFFDTEMDKLDQWADDMKISLEKEIKDLDAEIKLRRAEAKRILSLEAKVAAQREIKKLEKVRSEKRQSLFTSQDEIDERKDNLLNDIEKMLNQKIKQEELFTIKWAII
;
A
#
# COMPACT_ATOMS: atom_id res chain seq x y z
N MET A 1 -23.19 5.51 20.08
CA MET A 1 -22.31 4.59 19.34
C MET A 1 -22.36 4.96 17.89
N THR A 2 -21.22 5.00 17.22
CA THR A 2 -21.11 5.57 15.87
C THR A 2 -20.23 4.68 15.01
N GLN A 3 -20.65 4.42 13.77
CA GLN A 3 -19.85 3.76 12.76
C GLN A 3 -19.04 4.80 11.98
N LEU A 4 -17.76 4.53 11.78
CA LEU A 4 -16.86 5.31 10.95
C LEU A 4 -16.33 4.41 9.84
N CYS A 5 -16.67 4.74 8.59
CA CYS A 5 -16.16 4.06 7.41
C CYS A 5 -15.03 4.90 6.82
N ILE A 6 -13.85 4.30 6.67
CA ILE A 6 -12.70 4.88 6.01
C ILE A 6 -12.37 4.01 4.81
N ASN A 7 -12.55 4.55 3.61
CA ASN A 7 -12.00 3.95 2.41
C ASN A 7 -10.51 4.34 2.35
N SER A 8 -9.62 3.35 2.47
CA SER A 8 -8.18 3.52 2.35
C SER A 8 -7.64 2.52 1.31
N PHE A 9 -6.46 1.93 1.49
CA PHE A 9 -6.00 0.80 0.66
C PHE A 9 -6.94 -0.40 0.81
N GLU A 10 -7.42 -0.62 2.03
CA GLU A 10 -8.53 -1.50 2.34
C GLU A 10 -9.71 -0.66 2.87
N ASN A 11 -10.93 -1.17 2.68
CA ASN A 11 -12.10 -0.57 3.32
C ASN A 11 -12.08 -0.94 4.80
N GLU A 12 -11.92 0.05 5.67
CA GLU A 12 -11.88 -0.14 7.13
C GLU A 12 -13.14 0.41 7.78
N ASP A 13 -13.82 -0.44 8.56
CA ASP A 13 -14.99 -0.07 9.35
C ASP A 13 -14.65 -0.06 10.84
N TYR A 14 -14.93 1.06 11.50
CA TYR A 14 -14.67 1.26 12.92
C TYR A 14 -15.96 1.52 13.69
N LEU A 15 -16.11 0.87 14.84
CA LEU A 15 -17.16 1.16 15.80
C LEU A 15 -16.59 2.03 16.92
N ILE A 16 -17.02 3.29 16.96
CA ILE A 16 -16.61 4.25 17.99
C ILE A 16 -17.67 4.25 19.09
N LEU A 17 -17.24 3.84 20.29
CA LEU A 17 -18.05 3.92 21.49
C LEU A 17 -17.59 5.08 22.37
N SER A 18 -18.57 5.78 22.91
CA SER A 18 -18.40 6.79 23.94
C SER A 18 -19.43 6.46 25.01
N CYS A 19 -18.96 6.36 26.25
CA CYS A 19 -19.77 5.97 27.40
C CYS A 19 -19.37 6.85 28.58
N ILE A 20 -20.37 7.38 29.29
CA ILE A 20 -20.17 8.15 30.51
C ILE A 20 -21.11 7.63 31.59
N THR A 21 -20.69 7.74 32.85
CA THR A 21 -21.52 7.46 34.03
C THR A 21 -22.49 8.60 34.29
N ASP A 22 -23.47 8.37 35.17
CA ASP A 22 -24.43 9.40 35.61
C ASP A 22 -23.74 10.58 36.35
N GLU A 23 -22.58 10.33 36.96
CA GLU A 23 -21.72 11.37 37.55
C GLU A 23 -20.89 12.11 36.50
N GLY A 24 -20.99 11.69 35.24
CA GLY A 24 -20.24 12.26 34.16
C GLY A 24 -18.79 11.78 34.08
N THR A 25 -18.40 10.67 34.68
CA THR A 25 -17.06 10.10 34.46
C THR A 25 -17.03 9.30 33.15
N GLU A 26 -16.02 9.50 32.31
CA GLU A 26 -15.84 8.75 31.05
C GLU A 26 -15.43 7.29 31.31
N ILE A 27 -16.07 6.37 30.59
CA ILE A 27 -15.75 4.94 30.61
C ILE A 27 -14.94 4.60 29.35
N VAL A 28 -13.84 3.87 29.53
CA VAL A 28 -12.97 3.41 28.44
C VAL A 28 -13.77 2.52 27.47
N SER A 29 -13.54 2.71 26.17
CA SER A 29 -14.28 2.01 25.10
C SER A 29 -14.32 0.49 25.26
N GLU A 30 -13.22 -0.14 25.66
CA GLU A 30 -13.15 -1.60 25.90
C GLU A 30 -14.12 -2.08 26.98
N ILE A 31 -14.28 -1.30 28.05
CA ILE A 31 -15.23 -1.61 29.13
C ILE A 31 -16.66 -1.39 28.63
N ALA A 32 -16.90 -0.33 27.87
CA ALA A 32 -18.20 -0.06 27.26
C ALA A 32 -18.62 -1.18 26.29
N GLN A 33 -17.68 -1.76 25.52
CA GLN A 33 -17.94 -2.91 24.65
C GLN A 33 -18.36 -4.15 25.43
N ARG A 34 -17.73 -4.41 26.58
CA ARG A 34 -18.09 -5.55 27.44
C ARG A 34 -19.53 -5.49 27.95
N LEU A 35 -20.11 -4.29 28.06
CA LEU A 35 -21.52 -4.15 28.44
C LEU A 35 -22.46 -4.84 27.45
N PHE A 36 -22.11 -4.87 26.15
CA PHE A 36 -22.87 -5.58 25.12
C PHE A 36 -22.69 -7.10 25.14
N SER A 37 -21.71 -7.61 25.92
CA SER A 37 -21.55 -9.06 26.13
C SER A 37 -22.50 -9.60 27.21
N LEU A 38 -23.17 -8.71 27.96
CA LEU A 38 -24.10 -9.09 29.02
C LEU A 38 -25.52 -9.19 28.48
N GLN A 39 -26.30 -10.13 29.01
CA GLN A 39 -27.74 -10.17 28.74
C GLN A 39 -28.39 -8.93 29.34
N ALA A 40 -29.11 -8.18 28.51
CA ALA A 40 -29.83 -6.98 28.93
C ALA A 40 -31.32 -7.10 28.56
N LYS A 41 -32.16 -6.36 29.29
CA LYS A 41 -33.58 -6.17 28.95
C LYS A 41 -33.79 -4.73 28.53
N GLU A 42 -34.46 -4.55 27.40
CA GLU A 42 -34.89 -3.24 26.94
C GLU A 42 -35.87 -2.63 27.93
N LYS A 43 -35.75 -1.31 28.14
CA LYS A 43 -36.60 -0.49 28.99
C LYS A 43 -37.10 0.71 28.19
N ASP A 44 -37.86 1.58 28.85
CA ASP A 44 -38.48 2.75 28.24
C ASP A 44 -37.47 3.70 27.58
N LEU A 45 -37.97 4.42 26.57
CA LEU A 45 -37.23 5.49 25.90
C LEU A 45 -36.93 6.61 26.90
N LEU A 46 -35.70 7.11 26.87
CA LEU A 46 -35.25 8.18 27.77
C LEU A 46 -34.93 9.44 26.98
N TYR A 47 -35.13 10.59 27.63
CA TYR A 47 -34.65 11.87 27.12
C TYR A 47 -33.15 11.98 27.37
N LEU A 48 -32.39 12.26 26.30
CA LEU A 48 -30.98 12.60 26.39
C LEU A 48 -30.85 14.09 26.62
N ASP A 49 -30.21 14.48 27.73
CA ASP A 49 -29.97 15.90 27.98
C ASP A 49 -28.89 16.46 27.03
N PRO A 50 -28.95 17.75 26.67
CA PRO A 50 -28.01 18.36 25.71
C PRO A 50 -26.55 18.36 26.20
N GLU A 51 -26.32 18.36 27.51
CA GLU A 51 -24.97 18.37 28.08
C GLU A 51 -24.28 17.01 27.88
N THR A 52 -24.97 15.92 28.22
CA THR A 52 -24.54 14.54 27.98
C THR A 52 -24.31 14.30 26.50
N GLU A 53 -25.24 14.73 25.64
CA GLU A 53 -25.09 14.64 24.18
C GLU A 53 -23.82 15.34 23.69
N SER A 54 -23.57 16.58 24.15
CA SER A 54 -22.38 17.34 23.80
C SER A 54 -21.09 16.63 24.21
N ARG A 55 -21.08 16.04 25.41
CA ARG A 55 -19.92 15.32 25.94
C ARG A 55 -19.65 14.02 25.20
N LEU A 56 -20.69 13.23 24.92
CA LEU A 56 -20.57 12.03 24.11
C LEU A 56 -20.04 12.35 22.72
N SER A 57 -20.55 13.41 22.09
CA SER A 57 -20.13 13.90 20.78
C SER A 57 -18.67 14.33 20.75
N LYS A 58 -18.19 15.04 21.78
CA LYS A 58 -16.76 15.42 21.90
C LYS A 58 -15.84 14.21 21.98
N ASN A 59 -16.24 13.18 22.74
CA ASN A 59 -15.48 11.95 22.87
C ASN A 59 -15.44 11.14 21.57
N ILE A 60 -16.58 11.05 20.87
CA ILE A 60 -16.64 10.45 19.53
C ILE A 60 -15.72 11.19 18.56
N ALA A 61 -15.73 12.54 18.57
CA ALA A 61 -14.88 13.35 17.71
C ALA A 61 -13.38 13.16 18.02
N ARG A 62 -13.00 13.07 19.30
CA ARG A 62 -11.62 12.78 19.73
C ARG A 62 -11.14 11.43 19.21
N ASN A 63 -11.92 10.36 19.46
CA ASN A 63 -11.57 9.01 19.03
C ASN A 63 -11.52 8.89 17.50
N ARG A 64 -12.44 9.58 16.79
CA ARG A 64 -12.40 9.68 15.33
C ARG A 64 -11.10 10.31 14.85
N MET A 65 -10.67 11.42 15.45
CA MET A 65 -9.43 12.10 15.05
C MET A 65 -8.21 11.19 15.21
N GLU A 66 -8.16 10.41 16.29
CA GLU A 66 -7.09 9.45 16.55
C GLU A 66 -7.07 8.34 15.50
N ILE A 67 -8.22 7.76 15.16
CA ILE A 67 -8.33 6.73 14.12
C ILE A 67 -7.88 7.28 12.77
N VAL A 68 -8.37 8.46 12.37
CA VAL A 68 -8.01 9.10 11.09
C VAL A 68 -6.52 9.41 11.03
N THR A 69 -5.94 9.93 12.12
CA THR A 69 -4.51 10.24 12.19
C THR A 69 -3.67 8.97 12.08
N THR A 70 -4.07 7.91 12.78
CA THR A 70 -3.39 6.61 12.73
C THR A 70 -3.45 5.99 11.34
N ASN A 71 -4.62 6.04 10.69
CA ASN A 71 -4.78 5.58 9.32
C ASN A 71 -3.90 6.39 8.35
N ALA A 72 -3.85 7.71 8.48
CA ALA A 72 -2.98 8.56 7.66
C ALA A 72 -1.48 8.23 7.83
N LEU A 73 -1.03 7.95 9.05
CA LEU A 73 0.36 7.53 9.30
C LEU A 73 0.67 6.18 8.64
N ARG A 74 -0.23 5.19 8.77
CA ARG A 74 -0.07 3.89 8.09
C ARG A 74 -0.02 4.04 6.57
N ASN A 75 -0.87 4.90 6.00
CA ASN A 75 -0.87 5.14 4.56
C ASN A 75 0.44 5.77 4.09
N ARG A 76 0.99 6.71 4.85
CA ARG A 76 2.31 7.30 4.56
C ARG A 76 3.40 6.24 4.61
N ASP A 77 3.48 5.48 5.70
CA ASP A 77 4.54 4.49 5.88
C ASP A 77 4.45 3.37 4.82
N PHE A 78 3.23 3.00 4.41
CA PHE A 78 3.00 2.10 3.28
C PHE A 78 3.51 2.69 1.97
N PHE A 79 3.18 3.95 1.66
CA PHE A 79 3.63 4.61 0.44
C PHE A 79 5.16 4.65 0.35
N ASP A 80 5.82 5.10 1.42
CA ASP A 80 7.28 5.17 1.47
C ASP A 80 7.90 3.78 1.23
N THR A 81 7.34 2.74 1.85
CA THR A 81 7.79 1.36 1.67
C THR A 81 7.63 0.84 0.25
N GLU A 82 6.47 1.08 -0.38
CA GLU A 82 6.23 0.63 -1.75
C GLU A 82 7.07 1.40 -2.78
N MET A 83 7.29 2.69 -2.55
CA MET A 83 8.17 3.50 -3.39
C MET A 83 9.63 3.02 -3.30
N ASP A 84 10.12 2.77 -2.09
CA ASP A 84 11.47 2.22 -1.88
C ASP A 84 11.66 0.86 -2.55
N LYS A 85 10.64 0.00 -2.52
CA LYS A 85 10.68 -1.29 -3.24
C LYS A 85 10.78 -1.12 -4.75
N LEU A 86 10.02 -0.18 -5.33
CA LEU A 86 10.06 0.10 -6.76
C LEU A 86 11.44 0.66 -7.16
N ASP A 87 12.02 1.53 -6.33
CA ASP A 87 13.37 2.07 -6.57
C ASP A 87 14.46 0.99 -6.49
N GLN A 88 14.42 0.14 -5.45
CA GLN A 88 15.36 -0.98 -5.33
C GLN A 88 15.23 -1.96 -6.49
N TRP A 89 14.00 -2.29 -6.88
CA TRP A 89 13.75 -3.16 -8.02
C TRP A 89 14.30 -2.55 -9.32
N ALA A 90 14.17 -1.23 -9.50
CA ALA A 90 14.73 -0.52 -10.64
C ALA A 90 16.25 -0.63 -10.72
N ASP A 91 16.92 -0.38 -9.60
CA ASP A 91 18.37 -0.46 -9.50
C ASP A 91 18.88 -1.89 -9.75
N ASP A 92 18.25 -2.89 -9.13
CA ASP A 92 18.61 -4.29 -9.30
C ASP A 92 18.45 -4.77 -10.74
N MET A 93 17.33 -4.43 -11.39
CA MET A 93 17.09 -4.78 -12.79
C MET A 93 18.09 -4.11 -13.72
N LYS A 94 18.38 -2.83 -13.51
CA LYS A 94 19.36 -2.08 -14.28
C LYS A 94 20.75 -2.71 -14.15
N ILE A 95 21.22 -2.95 -12.93
CA ILE A 95 22.54 -3.53 -12.67
C ILE A 95 22.66 -4.92 -13.31
N SER A 96 21.63 -5.76 -13.18
CA SER A 96 21.62 -7.11 -13.76
C SER A 96 21.73 -7.06 -15.28
N LEU A 97 20.89 -6.26 -15.94
CA LEU A 97 20.89 -6.15 -17.41
C LEU A 97 22.15 -5.49 -17.96
N GLU A 98 22.66 -4.45 -17.31
CA GLU A 98 23.93 -3.81 -17.69
C GLU A 98 25.10 -4.79 -17.62
N LYS A 99 25.14 -5.63 -16.57
CA LYS A 99 26.15 -6.67 -16.43
C LYS A 99 26.05 -7.71 -17.54
N GLU A 100 24.86 -8.23 -17.82
CA GLU A 100 24.64 -9.21 -18.90
C GLU A 100 25.03 -8.64 -20.28
N ILE A 101 24.69 -7.38 -20.56
CA ILE A 101 25.07 -6.70 -21.81
C ILE A 101 26.59 -6.59 -21.91
N LYS A 102 27.27 -6.24 -20.80
CA LYS A 102 28.73 -6.13 -20.75
C LYS A 102 29.42 -7.48 -20.98
N ASP A 103 28.89 -8.55 -20.38
CA ASP A 103 29.41 -9.90 -20.56
C ASP A 103 29.23 -10.37 -22.02
N LEU A 104 28.08 -10.08 -22.64
CA LEU A 104 27.85 -10.32 -24.07
C LEU A 104 28.81 -9.53 -24.97
N ASP A 105 29.10 -8.27 -24.64
CA ASP A 105 30.06 -7.45 -25.39
C ASP A 105 31.49 -8.02 -25.31
N ALA A 106 31.89 -8.54 -24.15
CA ALA A 106 33.17 -9.22 -23.97
C ALA A 106 33.23 -10.53 -24.78
N GLU A 107 32.19 -11.34 -24.73
CA GLU A 107 32.11 -12.60 -25.48
C GLU A 107 32.12 -12.37 -27.00
N ILE A 108 31.34 -11.41 -27.49
CA ILE A 108 31.33 -11.02 -28.92
C ILE A 108 32.74 -10.59 -29.35
N LYS A 109 33.45 -9.81 -28.53
CA LYS A 109 34.82 -9.37 -28.83
C LYS A 109 35.79 -10.55 -28.91
N LEU A 110 35.69 -11.51 -27.99
CA LEU A 110 36.50 -12.73 -27.99
C LEU A 110 36.24 -13.57 -29.24
N ARG A 111 34.98 -13.90 -29.53
CA ARG A 111 34.58 -14.69 -30.71
C ARG A 111 34.99 -14.03 -32.02
N ARG A 112 34.90 -12.70 -32.11
CA ARG A 112 35.40 -11.94 -33.28
C ARG A 112 36.91 -12.08 -33.46
N ALA A 113 37.68 -12.10 -32.36
CA ALA A 113 39.14 -12.29 -32.43
C ALA A 113 39.50 -13.72 -32.88
N GLU A 114 38.79 -14.73 -32.36
CA GLU A 114 38.95 -16.14 -32.76
C GLU A 114 38.57 -16.37 -34.23
N ALA A 115 37.44 -15.81 -34.68
CA ALA A 115 36.96 -15.95 -36.05
C ALA A 115 37.95 -15.39 -37.09
N LYS A 116 38.76 -14.39 -36.73
CA LYS A 116 39.82 -13.86 -37.59
C LYS A 116 40.96 -14.85 -37.84
N ARG A 117 41.18 -15.81 -36.93
CA ARG A 117 42.25 -16.82 -37.00
C ARG A 117 41.83 -18.08 -37.76
N ILE A 118 40.54 -18.22 -38.09
CA ILE A 118 40.01 -19.39 -38.80
C ILE A 118 40.36 -19.32 -40.29
N LEU A 119 41.01 -20.37 -40.80
CA LEU A 119 41.41 -20.50 -42.20
C LEU A 119 40.33 -21.14 -43.08
N SER A 120 39.56 -22.09 -42.55
CA SER A 120 38.48 -22.75 -43.29
C SER A 120 37.29 -21.80 -43.48
N LEU A 121 36.85 -21.63 -44.72
CA LEU A 121 35.70 -20.79 -45.06
C LEU A 121 34.43 -21.28 -44.36
N GLU A 122 34.19 -22.58 -44.33
CA GLU A 122 33.02 -23.19 -43.69
C GLU A 122 33.00 -22.89 -42.19
N ALA A 123 34.13 -23.11 -41.50
CA ALA A 123 34.27 -22.79 -40.09
C ALA A 123 34.15 -21.29 -39.81
N LYS A 124 34.61 -20.43 -40.73
CA LYS A 124 34.50 -18.97 -40.61
C LYS A 124 33.05 -18.50 -40.74
N VAL A 125 32.27 -19.09 -41.64
CA VAL A 125 30.83 -18.83 -41.77
C VAL A 125 30.08 -19.29 -40.52
N ALA A 126 30.39 -20.47 -39.98
CA ALA A 126 29.80 -20.96 -38.74
C ALA A 126 30.09 -20.01 -37.56
N ALA A 127 31.34 -19.57 -37.40
CA ALA A 127 31.73 -18.61 -36.37
C ALA A 127 31.00 -17.27 -36.51
N GLN A 128 30.80 -16.76 -37.73
CA GLN A 128 30.06 -15.52 -37.93
C GLN A 128 28.55 -15.64 -37.66
N ARG A 129 27.96 -16.81 -37.93
CA ARG A 129 26.56 -17.07 -37.52
C ARG A 129 26.43 -17.01 -36.00
N GLU A 130 27.39 -17.54 -35.26
CA GLU A 130 27.37 -17.53 -33.80
C GLU A 130 27.54 -16.11 -33.23
N ILE A 131 28.47 -15.32 -33.78
CA ILE A 131 28.62 -13.90 -33.43
C ILE A 131 27.30 -13.15 -33.67
N LYS A 132 26.64 -13.37 -34.82
CA LYS A 132 25.35 -12.74 -35.14
C LYS A 132 24.23 -13.12 -34.17
N LYS A 133 24.22 -14.35 -33.64
CA LYS A 133 23.27 -14.76 -32.60
C LYS A 133 23.51 -13.99 -31.30
N LEU A 134 24.76 -13.90 -30.85
CA LEU A 134 25.12 -13.15 -29.64
C LEU A 134 24.75 -11.66 -29.76
N GLU A 135 24.98 -11.06 -30.94
CA GLU A 135 24.58 -9.67 -31.21
C GLU A 135 23.07 -9.46 -31.13
N LYS A 136 22.28 -10.44 -31.60
CA LYS A 136 20.82 -10.43 -31.50
C LYS A 136 20.38 -10.46 -30.03
N VAL A 137 20.92 -11.39 -29.24
CA VAL A 137 20.63 -11.49 -27.80
C VAL A 137 20.99 -10.19 -27.06
N ARG A 138 22.14 -9.59 -27.37
CA ARG A 138 22.53 -8.28 -26.80
C ARG A 138 21.53 -7.19 -27.16
N SER A 139 21.04 -7.15 -28.39
CA SER A 139 20.03 -6.18 -28.82
C SER A 139 18.71 -6.36 -28.06
N GLU A 140 18.26 -7.61 -27.89
CA GLU A 140 17.06 -7.95 -27.13
C GLU A 140 17.20 -7.53 -25.66
N LYS A 141 18.36 -7.76 -25.03
CA LYS A 141 18.64 -7.32 -23.65
C LYS A 141 18.64 -5.81 -23.49
N ARG A 142 19.17 -5.06 -24.46
CA ARG A 142 19.08 -3.59 -24.47
C ARG A 142 17.64 -3.11 -24.58
N GLN A 143 16.83 -3.76 -25.42
CA GLN A 143 15.41 -3.42 -25.52
C GLN A 143 14.68 -3.71 -24.20
N SER A 144 14.96 -4.87 -23.59
CA SER A 144 14.40 -5.25 -22.29
C SER A 144 14.74 -4.24 -21.19
N LEU A 145 15.92 -3.60 -21.23
CA LEU A 145 16.29 -2.55 -20.28
C LEU A 145 15.34 -1.35 -20.36
N PHE A 146 15.05 -0.88 -21.58
CA PHE A 146 14.11 0.24 -21.78
C PHE A 146 12.69 -0.15 -21.38
N THR A 147 12.21 -1.33 -21.80
CA THR A 147 10.88 -1.82 -21.41
C THR A 147 10.74 -1.96 -19.90
N SER A 148 11.76 -2.46 -19.20
CA SER A 148 11.71 -2.59 -17.74
C SER A 148 11.66 -1.21 -17.05
N GLN A 149 12.38 -0.21 -17.59
CA GLN A 149 12.32 1.16 -17.08
C GLN A 149 10.91 1.75 -17.23
N ASP A 150 10.32 1.61 -18.43
CA ASP A 150 8.95 2.08 -18.68
C ASP A 150 7.93 1.40 -17.73
N GLU A 151 8.06 0.10 -17.49
CA GLU A 151 7.21 -0.65 -16.55
C GLU A 151 7.32 -0.16 -15.10
N ILE A 152 8.52 0.23 -14.66
CA ILE A 152 8.75 0.79 -13.32
C ILE A 152 8.11 2.16 -13.21
N ASP A 153 8.31 3.02 -14.21
CA ASP A 153 7.74 4.36 -14.22
C ASP A 153 6.20 4.30 -14.24
N GLU A 154 5.61 3.41 -15.03
CA GLU A 154 4.16 3.18 -15.04
C GLU A 154 3.65 2.73 -13.66
N ARG A 155 4.38 1.86 -12.96
CA ARG A 155 4.01 1.42 -11.61
C ARG A 155 4.11 2.55 -10.58
N LYS A 156 5.12 3.41 -10.68
CA LYS A 156 5.25 4.59 -9.81
C LYS A 156 4.09 5.56 -10.02
N ASP A 157 3.75 5.84 -11.28
CA ASP A 157 2.59 6.69 -11.60
C ASP A 157 1.28 6.10 -11.09
N ASN A 158 1.09 4.79 -11.23
CA ASN A 158 -0.09 4.11 -10.67
C ASN A 158 -0.16 4.22 -9.14
N LEU A 159 0.97 4.03 -8.43
CA LEU A 159 1.03 4.19 -6.99
C LEU A 159 0.68 5.63 -6.54
N LEU A 160 1.17 6.64 -7.27
CA LEU A 160 0.83 8.04 -7.03
C LEU A 160 -0.68 8.29 -7.21
N ASN A 161 -1.24 7.82 -8.33
CA ASN A 161 -2.67 7.96 -8.62
C ASN A 161 -3.55 7.31 -7.55
N ASP A 162 -3.14 6.17 -7.00
CA ASP A 162 -3.91 5.48 -5.97
C ASP A 162 -3.85 6.21 -4.63
N ILE A 163 -2.70 6.77 -4.25
CA ILE A 163 -2.60 7.66 -3.07
C ILE A 163 -3.44 8.93 -3.25
N GLU A 164 -3.42 9.56 -4.43
CA GLU A 164 -4.23 10.75 -4.69
C GLU A 164 -5.73 10.45 -4.59
N LYS A 165 -6.18 9.30 -5.09
CA LYS A 165 -7.57 8.85 -4.91
C LYS A 165 -7.90 8.68 -3.43
N MET A 166 -7.01 8.07 -2.66
CA MET A 166 -7.20 7.86 -1.22
C MET A 166 -7.28 9.17 -0.44
N LEU A 167 -6.37 10.12 -0.70
CA LEU A 167 -6.38 11.43 -0.05
C LEU A 167 -7.67 12.21 -0.34
N ASN A 168 -8.27 12.01 -1.52
CA ASN A 168 -9.53 12.63 -1.93
C ASN A 168 -10.79 11.89 -1.43
N GLN A 169 -10.66 10.72 -0.80
CA GLN A 169 -11.82 9.93 -0.37
C GLN A 169 -12.53 10.50 0.87
N LYS A 170 -13.84 10.26 0.92
CA LYS A 170 -14.74 10.78 1.97
C LYS A 170 -14.80 9.81 3.14
N ILE A 171 -14.36 10.27 4.30
CA ILE A 171 -14.64 9.61 5.60
C ILE A 171 -16.13 9.76 5.89
N LYS A 172 -16.85 8.65 6.07
CA LYS A 172 -18.28 8.64 6.42
C LYS A 172 -18.46 8.27 7.89
N GLN A 173 -19.36 8.97 8.55
CA GLN A 173 -19.71 8.74 9.94
C GLN A 173 -21.23 8.65 10.07
N GLU A 174 -21.73 7.60 10.72
CA GLU A 174 -23.15 7.37 10.96
C GLU A 174 -23.38 7.02 12.43
N GLU A 175 -24.29 7.74 13.10
CA GLU A 175 -24.73 7.37 14.44
C GLU A 175 -25.64 6.14 14.36
N LEU A 176 -25.29 5.07 15.08
CA LEU A 176 -26.09 3.85 15.09
C LEU A 176 -27.20 3.95 16.14
N PHE A 177 -26.84 4.31 17.36
CA PHE A 177 -27.77 4.49 18.48
C PHE A 177 -27.09 5.13 19.68
N THR A 178 -27.89 5.69 20.57
CA THR A 178 -27.49 6.13 21.91
C THR A 178 -28.41 5.49 22.94
N ILE A 179 -27.84 4.85 23.96
CA ILE A 179 -28.58 4.13 24.99
C ILE A 179 -28.04 4.48 26.38
N LYS A 180 -28.92 4.50 27.38
CA LYS A 180 -28.55 4.49 28.79
C LYS A 180 -28.56 3.05 29.29
N TRP A 181 -27.56 2.68 30.06
CA TRP A 181 -27.39 1.31 30.56
C TRP A 181 -27.21 1.29 32.08
N ALA A 182 -27.68 0.23 32.73
CA ALA A 182 -27.59 0.05 34.19
C ALA A 182 -27.34 -1.42 34.53
N ILE A 183 -26.36 -1.68 35.41
CA ILE A 183 -26.15 -3.00 36.04
C ILE A 183 -27.14 -3.14 37.19
N ILE A 184 -27.83 -4.29 37.26
CA ILE A 184 -28.72 -4.66 38.35
C ILE A 184 -28.20 -5.93 38.98
#